data_AF-A0A933MCY8-F1
#
_entry.id   AF-A0A933MCY8-F1
#
_cell.length_a   1.000
_cell.length_b   1.000
_cell.length_c   1.000
_cell.angle_alpha   90.00
_cell.angle_beta   90.00
_cell.angle_gamma   90.00
#
_symmetry.space_group_name_H-M   'P 1'
#
loop_
_entity.id
_entity.type
_entity.pdbx_description
1 polymer ?
#
loop_
_entity_poly.entity_id
_entity_poly.type
_entity_poly.pdbx_seq_one_letter_code
_entity_poly.pdbx_strand_id
1 'polypeptide(L)'
;MRAEADKTQAAKDEGRWTRYVITLIRTDKPMTEALVRKHVAHLKELDRQGRLVLCGPFQDHKGGMVIVKAASLDDAVGIAKADPFVREGAETYELRAWELSCEENNHMGMG
;
A
#
# COMPACT_ATOMS: atom_id res chain seq x y z
N MET A 1 19.53 -33.70 7.20
CA MET A 1 19.06 -33.12 5.91
C MET A 1 17.56 -32.77 5.86
N ARG A 2 16.73 -32.99 6.91
CA ARG A 2 15.28 -32.65 6.88
C ARG A 2 14.92 -31.24 7.40
N ALA A 3 15.86 -30.53 8.03
CA ALA A 3 15.60 -29.25 8.69
C ALA A 3 15.78 -28.00 7.78
N GLU A 4 16.34 -28.17 6.58
CA GLU A 4 16.59 -27.04 5.65
C GLU A 4 15.42 -26.79 4.70
N ALA A 5 14.65 -27.83 4.35
CA ALA A 5 13.51 -27.72 3.43
C ALA A 5 12.30 -26.98 4.02
N ASP A 6 12.17 -26.95 5.35
CA ASP A 6 11.04 -26.35 6.07
C ASP A 6 11.13 -24.81 6.14
N LYS A 7 12.35 -24.28 6.28
CA LYS A 7 12.61 -22.83 6.29
C LYS A 7 12.45 -22.18 4.92
N THR A 8 12.53 -22.95 3.83
CA THR A 8 12.41 -22.45 2.45
C THR A 8 10.95 -22.24 2.01
N GLN A 9 9.99 -22.89 2.68
CA GLN A 9 8.55 -22.73 2.37
C GLN A 9 7.94 -21.54 3.14
N ALA A 10 8.32 -21.33 4.41
CA ALA A 10 7.84 -20.21 5.23
C ALA A 10 8.22 -18.83 4.64
N ALA A 11 9.45 -18.67 4.13
CA ALA A 11 9.90 -17.43 3.49
C ALA A 11 9.27 -17.17 2.10
N LYS A 12 8.65 -18.18 1.47
CA LYS A 12 7.88 -18.01 0.22
C LYS A 12 6.43 -17.58 0.47
N ASP A 13 5.93 -17.84 1.67
CA ASP A 13 4.61 -17.43 2.12
C ASP A 13 4.65 -16.03 2.76
N GLU A 14 5.80 -15.63 3.33
CA GLU A 14 6.11 -14.25 3.72
C GLU A 14 5.94 -13.31 2.51
N GLY A 15 4.85 -12.55 2.48
CA GLY A 15 4.51 -11.64 1.38
C GLY A 15 3.38 -12.12 0.46
N ARG A 16 3.02 -13.40 0.46
CA ARG A 16 1.86 -13.90 -0.31
C ARG A 16 0.58 -13.18 0.13
N TRP A 17 0.40 -13.09 1.44
CA TRP A 17 -0.77 -12.48 2.09
C TRP A 17 -0.50 -11.08 2.65
N THR A 18 0.72 -10.56 2.52
CA THR A 18 1.03 -9.22 3.01
C THR A 18 0.64 -8.18 1.97
N ARG A 19 -0.17 -7.21 2.38
CA ARG A 19 -0.37 -5.94 1.67
C ARG A 19 0.10 -4.81 2.55
N TYR A 20 0.20 -3.62 1.97
CA TYR A 20 0.50 -2.42 2.72
C TYR A 20 -0.64 -1.45 2.55
N VAL A 21 -1.13 -0.94 3.68
CA VAL A 21 -2.18 0.08 3.73
C VAL A 21 -1.49 1.42 3.97
N ILE A 22 -1.66 2.32 3.01
CA ILE A 22 -1.25 3.71 3.06
C ILE A 22 -2.51 4.53 3.33
N THR A 23 -2.63 5.07 4.54
CA THR A 23 -3.69 6.02 4.86
C THR A 23 -3.15 7.43 4.60
N LEU A 24 -3.75 8.12 3.64
CA LEU A 24 -3.41 9.48 3.28
C LEU A 24 -4.19 10.47 4.13
N ILE A 25 -3.50 11.45 4.71
CA ILE A 25 -4.07 12.45 5.62
C ILE A 25 -3.89 13.83 4.98
N ARG A 26 -5.01 14.54 4.77
CA ARG A 26 -5.00 15.85 4.12
C ARG A 26 -4.34 16.92 4.98
N THR A 27 -3.46 17.73 4.38
CA THR A 27 -2.90 18.94 5.01
C THR A 27 -3.68 20.19 4.60
N ASP A 28 -3.25 21.36 5.08
CA ASP A 28 -3.83 22.65 4.68
C ASP A 28 -3.40 23.11 3.28
N LYS A 29 -2.44 22.41 2.65
CA LYS A 29 -1.99 22.78 1.30
C LYS A 29 -3.08 22.44 0.27
N PRO A 30 -3.42 23.37 -0.64
CA PRO A 30 -4.49 23.16 -1.60
C PRO A 30 -4.17 22.06 -2.60
N MET A 31 -5.20 21.26 -2.91
CA MET A 31 -5.14 20.22 -3.93
C MET A 31 -5.50 20.82 -5.28
N THR A 32 -4.50 21.06 -6.13
CA THR A 32 -4.72 21.61 -7.49
C THR A 32 -5.08 20.51 -8.47
N GLU A 33 -5.81 20.84 -9.55
CA GLU A 33 -6.13 19.87 -10.60
C GLU A 33 -4.87 19.25 -11.22
N ALA A 34 -3.83 20.05 -11.43
CA ALA A 34 -2.55 19.55 -11.94
C ALA A 34 -1.92 18.52 -11.00
N LEU A 35 -1.99 18.75 -9.69
CA LEU A 35 -1.50 17.80 -8.69
C LEU A 35 -2.33 16.52 -8.66
N VAL A 36 -3.67 16.62 -8.74
CA VAL A 36 -4.56 15.46 -8.87
C VAL A 36 -4.21 14.63 -10.10
N ARG A 37 -3.97 15.26 -11.26
CA ARG A 37 -3.59 14.54 -12.49
C ARG A 37 -2.27 13.79 -12.34
N LYS A 38 -1.28 14.36 -11.64
CA LYS A 38 -0.02 13.67 -11.32
C LYS A 38 -0.26 12.45 -10.43
N HIS A 39 -1.07 12.60 -9.38
CA HIS A 39 -1.43 11.50 -8.48
C HIS A 39 -2.14 10.36 -9.23
N VAL A 40 -3.11 10.69 -10.09
CA VAL A 40 -3.79 9.70 -10.95
C VAL A 40 -2.79 8.98 -11.87
N ALA A 41 -1.80 9.67 -12.42
CA ALA A 41 -0.76 9.03 -13.24
C ALA A 41 0.12 8.07 -12.41
N HIS A 42 0.44 8.43 -11.16
CA HIS A 42 1.14 7.55 -10.22
C HIS A 42 0.34 6.27 -9.94
N LEU A 43 -0.97 6.40 -9.63
CA LEU A 43 -1.84 5.24 -9.40
C LEU A 43 -1.94 4.33 -10.63
N LYS A 44 -2.08 4.90 -11.83
CA LYS A 44 -2.10 4.13 -13.08
C LYS A 44 -0.81 3.35 -13.32
N GLU A 45 0.33 3.91 -12.94
CA GLU A 45 1.61 3.22 -13.05
C GLU A 45 1.71 2.08 -12.05
N LEU A 46 1.27 2.26 -10.79
CA LEU A 46 1.19 1.16 -9.82
C LEU A 46 0.26 0.04 -10.27
N ASP A 47 -0.87 0.40 -10.89
CA ASP A 47 -1.83 -0.55 -11.45
C ASP A 47 -1.21 -1.35 -12.61
N ARG A 48 -0.54 -0.68 -13.55
CA ARG A 48 0.20 -1.31 -14.65
C ARG A 48 1.30 -2.25 -14.17
N GLN A 49 1.93 -1.94 -13.03
CA GLN A 49 2.93 -2.79 -12.38
C GLN A 49 2.32 -3.96 -11.59
N GLY A 50 0.97 -4.06 -11.49
CA GLY A 50 0.26 -5.05 -10.69
C GLY A 50 0.42 -4.85 -9.17
N ARG A 51 0.83 -3.65 -8.76
CA ARG A 51 1.13 -3.28 -7.37
C ARG A 51 -0.05 -2.59 -6.68
N LEU A 52 -0.95 -1.93 -7.42
CA LEU A 52 -2.15 -1.35 -6.84
C LEU A 52 -3.19 -2.45 -6.57
N VAL A 53 -3.78 -2.46 -5.37
CA VAL A 53 -4.86 -3.38 -5.00
C VAL A 53 -6.19 -2.64 -4.99
N LEU A 54 -6.28 -1.58 -4.18
CA LEU A 54 -7.47 -0.72 -4.05
C LEU A 54 -7.02 0.69 -3.69
N CYS A 55 -7.78 1.70 -4.13
CA CYS A 55 -7.55 3.08 -3.69
C CYS A 55 -8.82 3.92 -3.78
N GLY A 56 -8.88 4.97 -2.95
CA GLY A 56 -9.92 6.00 -3.07
C GLY A 56 -9.91 6.99 -1.91
N PRO A 57 -10.56 8.15 -2.08
CA PRO A 57 -10.81 9.07 -0.99
C PRO A 57 -11.85 8.50 -0.02
N PHE A 58 -11.77 8.91 1.24
CA PHE A 58 -12.85 8.65 2.19
C PHE A 58 -14.06 9.54 1.88
N GLN A 59 -15.27 9.03 2.08
CA GLN A 59 -16.51 9.79 1.83
C GLN A 59 -16.91 10.68 3.02
N ASP A 60 -16.51 10.28 4.23
CA ASP A 60 -16.87 10.88 5.51
C ASP A 60 -15.73 11.73 6.12
N HIS A 61 -14.50 11.53 5.66
CA HIS A 61 -13.32 12.21 6.19
C HIS A 61 -12.38 12.72 5.08
N LYS A 62 -11.53 13.71 5.40
CA LYS A 62 -10.51 14.18 4.47
C LYS A 62 -9.38 13.15 4.36
N GLY A 63 -8.86 12.96 3.16
CA GLY A 63 -7.78 12.02 2.87
C GLY A 63 -8.29 10.82 2.09
N GLY A 64 -7.58 9.70 2.18
CA GLY A 64 -7.93 8.49 1.46
C GLY A 64 -7.10 7.29 1.87
N MET A 65 -7.33 6.18 1.18
CA MET A 65 -6.61 4.93 1.39
C MET A 65 -6.05 4.43 0.08
N VAL A 66 -4.84 3.91 0.11
CA VAL A 66 -4.20 3.17 -0.98
C VAL A 66 -3.67 1.86 -0.42
N ILE A 67 -4.08 0.74 -1.01
CA ILE A 67 -3.65 -0.60 -0.64
C ILE A 67 -2.76 -1.12 -1.76
N VAL A 68 -1.54 -1.53 -1.42
CA VAL A 68 -0.51 -1.92 -2.40
C VAL A 68 0.15 -3.25 -2.07
N LYS A 69 0.66 -3.90 -3.10
CA LYS A 69 1.66 -4.98 -3.01
C LYS A 69 3.04 -4.35 -3.06
N ALA A 70 3.87 -4.67 -2.09
CA ALA A 70 5.26 -4.25 -2.02
C ALA A 70 6.11 -5.43 -1.52
N ALA A 71 7.40 -5.45 -1.89
CA ALA A 71 8.30 -6.53 -1.50
C ALA A 71 8.73 -6.46 -0.03
N SER A 72 8.64 -5.27 0.57
CA SER A 72 9.01 -5.01 1.97
C SER A 72 8.36 -3.73 2.47
N LEU A 73 8.50 -3.45 3.78
CA LEU A 73 8.07 -2.17 4.36
C LEU A 73 8.79 -0.99 3.71
N ASP A 74 10.10 -1.12 3.45
CA ASP A 74 10.89 -0.06 2.81
C ASP A 74 10.43 0.22 1.37
N ASP A 75 10.08 -0.82 0.62
CA ASP A 75 9.50 -0.67 -0.72
C ASP A 75 8.13 0.04 -0.65
N ALA A 76 7.29 -0.31 0.32
CA ALA A 76 6.01 0.36 0.54
C ALA A 76 6.17 1.83 0.98
N VAL A 77 7.18 2.15 1.80
CA VAL A 77 7.57 3.53 2.13
C VAL A 77 8.00 4.28 0.87
N GLY A 78 8.76 3.62 -0.01
CA GLY A 78 9.15 4.17 -1.32
C GLY A 78 7.94 4.54 -2.17
N ILE A 79 6.94 3.66 -2.24
CA ILE A 79 5.66 3.94 -2.93
C ILE A 79 4.97 5.17 -2.32
N ALA A 80 4.75 5.17 -0.99
CA ALA A 80 4.04 6.26 -0.32
C ALA A 80 4.72 7.62 -0.51
N LYS A 81 6.06 7.67 -0.42
CA LYS A 81 6.84 8.90 -0.64
C LYS A 81 6.87 9.35 -2.10
N ALA A 82 6.67 8.44 -3.04
CA ALA A 82 6.62 8.74 -4.47
C ALA A 82 5.26 9.31 -4.91
N ASP A 83 4.22 9.16 -4.09
CA ASP A 83 2.91 9.77 -4.35
C ASP A 83 3.06 11.29 -4.48
N PRO A 84 2.62 11.91 -5.58
CA PRO A 84 2.65 13.37 -5.75
C PRO A 84 1.99 14.15 -4.62
N PHE A 85 0.90 13.65 -4.03
CA PHE A 85 0.26 14.29 -2.88
C PHE A 85 1.19 14.37 -1.68
N VAL A 86 1.91 13.29 -1.39
CA VAL A 86 2.88 13.20 -0.30
C VAL A 86 4.12 14.03 -0.60
N ARG A 87 4.72 13.85 -1.78
CA ARG A 87 5.95 14.54 -2.18
C ARG A 87 5.79 16.06 -2.22
N GLU A 88 4.62 16.54 -2.66
CA GLU A 88 4.32 17.97 -2.68
C GLU A 88 3.74 18.47 -1.34
N GLY A 89 3.54 17.62 -0.33
CA GLY A 89 3.07 17.99 1.00
C GLY A 89 1.58 18.36 1.08
N ALA A 90 0.79 18.02 0.05
CA ALA A 90 -0.67 18.16 0.09
C ALA A 90 -1.31 17.11 1.00
N GLU A 91 -0.66 15.97 1.17
CA GLU A 91 -1.05 14.93 2.12
C GLU A 91 0.18 14.42 2.87
N THR A 92 -0.01 13.93 4.09
CA THR A 92 0.94 13.06 4.78
C THR A 92 0.40 11.63 4.74
N TYR A 93 1.14 10.67 5.29
CA TYR A 93 0.68 9.28 5.30
C TYR A 93 1.01 8.55 6.59
N GLU A 94 0.15 7.58 6.92
CA GLU A 94 0.46 6.47 7.79
C GLU A 94 0.59 5.19 6.97
N LEU A 95 1.52 4.32 7.36
CA LEU A 95 1.78 3.06 6.68
C LEU A 95 1.68 1.90 7.66
N ARG A 96 1.00 0.83 7.25
CA ARG A 96 0.92 -0.44 7.98
C ARG A 96 1.10 -1.61 7.03
N ALA A 97 1.86 -2.62 7.47
CA ALA A 97 1.75 -3.94 6.88
C ALA A 97 0.40 -4.54 7.30
N TRP A 98 -0.28 -5.20 6.37
CA TRP A 98 -1.60 -5.77 6.57
C TRP A 98 -1.59 -7.22 6.11
N GLU A 99 -1.72 -8.13 7.08
CA GLU A 99 -1.94 -9.54 6.82
C GLU A 99 -3.39 -9.74 6.37
N LEU A 100 -3.56 -10.23 5.15
CA LEU A 100 -4.90 -10.49 4.61
C LEU A 100 -5.52 -11.70 5.32
N SER A 101 -6.76 -11.52 5.79
CA SER A 101 -7.66 -12.60 6.19
C SER A 101 -8.62 -12.85 5.03
N CYS A 102 -8.51 -14.00 4.37
CA CYS A 102 -9.20 -14.35 3.13
C CYS A 102 -9.58 -15.84 3.09
N GLU A 103 -10.41 -16.25 2.14
CA GLU A 103 -10.87 -17.64 2.05
C GLU A 103 -9.70 -18.63 1.94
N GLU A 104 -8.65 -18.26 1.20
CA GLU A 104 -7.47 -19.09 0.96
C GLU A 104 -6.65 -19.39 2.22
N ASN A 105 -6.73 -18.54 3.25
CA ASN A 105 -6.16 -18.82 4.57
C ASN A 105 -7.23 -19.05 5.64
N ASN A 106 -8.45 -19.43 5.23
CA ASN A 106 -9.60 -19.68 6.11
C ASN A 106 -9.88 -18.51 7.07
N HIS A 107 -9.74 -17.28 6.55
CA HIS A 107 -9.87 -16.03 7.29
C HIS A 107 -8.97 -15.91 8.52
N MET A 108 -7.86 -16.65 8.59
CA MET A 108 -6.91 -16.55 9.70
C MET A 108 -5.94 -15.40 9.45
N GLY A 109 -6.14 -14.28 10.15
CA GLY A 109 -5.13 -13.22 10.34
C GLY A 109 -4.71 -13.24 11.80
N MET A 110 -3.43 -13.46 12.07
CA MET A 110 -2.93 -13.71 13.43
C MET A 110 -2.11 -12.53 13.98
N GLY A 111 -1.77 -11.55 13.15
CA GLY A 111 -1.16 -10.28 13.58
C GLY A 111 0.28 -10.41 14.01
#